data_AF-A0A563EYB8-F1
#
_entry.id   AF-A0A563EYB8-F1
#
_cell.length_a   1.000
_cell.length_b   1.000
_cell.length_c   1.000
_cell.angle_alpha   90.00
_cell.angle_beta   90.00
_cell.angle_gamma   90.00
#
_symmetry.space_group_name_H-M   'P 1'
#
loop_
_entity.id
_entity.type
_entity.pdbx_description
1 polymer ?
#
loop_
_entity_poly.entity_id
_entity_poly.type
_entity_poly.pdbx_seq_one_letter_code
_entity_poly.pdbx_strand_id
1 'polypeptide(L)'
;MRIVLHRFFAFLIIPALGYLIGATIFIHFWDIAETDDLSEASHVITAQSCVRHGPVALRGFGYWYDCRATVKNKVNGNVVTATARGFLKPELIGKDVAGTGFRRGALAPERPYQGLGGFLTLVFACLWIYVMARVANPLLKKYIPEPGERAE
;
A
#
# COMPACT_ATOMS: atom_id res chain seq x y z
N MET A 1 -13.38 -34.97 -7.08
CA MET A 1 -13.77 -33.54 -7.15
C MET A 1 -13.31 -32.72 -5.94
N ARG A 2 -13.56 -33.17 -4.70
CA ARG A 2 -13.22 -32.42 -3.46
C ARG A 2 -11.73 -32.04 -3.31
N ILE A 3 -10.80 -32.92 -3.69
CA ILE A 3 -9.34 -32.70 -3.58
C ILE A 3 -8.83 -31.64 -4.58
N VAL A 4 -9.34 -31.65 -5.81
CA VAL A 4 -8.97 -30.68 -6.85
C VAL A 4 -9.49 -29.29 -6.48
N LEU A 5 -10.73 -29.20 -5.98
CA LEU A 5 -11.30 -27.95 -5.48
C LEU A 5 -10.51 -27.38 -4.30
N HIS A 6 -10.08 -28.24 -3.36
CA HIS A 6 -9.29 -27.82 -2.21
C HIS A 6 -7.90 -27.28 -2.62
N ARG A 7 -7.28 -27.87 -3.64
CA ARG A 7 -6.01 -27.37 -4.20
C ARG A 7 -6.16 -26.03 -4.90
N PHE A 8 -7.21 -25.89 -5.71
CA PHE A 8 -7.48 -24.63 -6.41
C PHE A 8 -7.71 -23.50 -5.39
N PHE A 9 -8.45 -23.78 -4.32
CA PHE A 9 -8.60 -22.85 -3.21
C PHE A 9 -7.28 -22.54 -2.51
N ALA A 10 -6.52 -23.56 -2.11
CA ALA A 10 -5.30 -23.40 -1.33
C ALA A 10 -4.17 -22.66 -2.07
N PHE A 11 -4.01 -22.91 -3.37
CA PHE A 11 -2.87 -22.40 -4.13
C PHE A 11 -3.18 -21.20 -5.02
N LEU A 12 -4.46 -20.89 -5.27
CA LEU A 12 -4.85 -19.82 -6.18
C LEU A 12 -5.70 -18.76 -5.49
N ILE A 13 -6.79 -19.18 -4.82
CA ILE A 13 -7.73 -18.25 -4.19
C ILE A 13 -7.14 -17.63 -2.91
N ILE A 14 -6.56 -18.42 -2.01
CA ILE A 14 -6.01 -17.91 -0.74
C ILE A 14 -4.83 -16.95 -0.98
N PRO A 15 -3.82 -17.26 -1.81
CA PRO A 15 -2.76 -16.30 -2.12
C PRO A 15 -3.29 -14.99 -2.72
N ALA A 16 -4.25 -15.07 -3.64
CA ALA A 16 -4.84 -13.89 -4.27
C ALA A 16 -5.59 -13.02 -3.25
N LEU A 17 -6.40 -13.61 -2.38
CA LEU A 17 -7.08 -12.89 -1.30
C LEU A 17 -6.11 -12.24 -0.32
N GLY A 18 -5.05 -12.95 0.06
CA GLY A 18 -4.01 -12.42 0.95
C GLY A 18 -3.32 -11.21 0.37
N TYR A 19 -2.96 -11.29 -0.91
CA TYR A 19 -2.37 -10.18 -1.64
C TYR A 19 -3.31 -8.97 -1.67
N LEU A 20 -4.60 -9.17 -1.99
CA LEU A 20 -5.57 -8.08 -2.06
C LEU A 20 -5.77 -7.39 -0.71
N ILE A 21 -5.90 -8.15 0.38
CA ILE A 21 -6.07 -7.60 1.73
C ILE A 21 -4.79 -6.89 2.18
N GLY A 22 -3.63 -7.51 2.00
CA GLY A 22 -2.34 -6.92 2.36
C GLY A 22 -2.05 -5.64 1.59
N ALA A 23 -2.31 -5.62 0.28
CA ALA A 23 -2.18 -4.43 -0.54
C ALA A 23 -3.14 -3.31 -0.08
N THR A 24 -4.38 -3.66 0.29
CA THR A 24 -5.36 -2.69 0.80
C THR A 24 -4.90 -2.05 2.10
N ILE A 25 -4.40 -2.85 3.06
CA ILE A 25 -3.84 -2.34 4.32
C ILE A 25 -2.68 -1.40 4.03
N PHE A 26 -1.73 -1.84 3.21
CA PHE A 26 -0.56 -1.04 2.86
C PHE A 26 -0.94 0.30 2.21
N ILE A 27 -1.79 0.26 1.18
CA ILE A 27 -2.24 1.45 0.44
C ILE A 27 -2.99 2.41 1.36
N HIS A 28 -3.87 1.88 2.23
CA HIS A 28 -4.65 2.70 3.15
C HIS A 28 -3.76 3.60 4.01
N PHE A 29 -2.70 3.06 4.61
CA PHE A 29 -1.78 3.84 5.44
C PHE A 29 -0.76 4.66 4.63
N TRP A 30 -0.43 4.20 3.42
CA TRP A 30 0.54 4.87 2.54
C TRP A 30 -0.02 6.14 1.87
N ASP A 31 -1.34 6.21 1.72
CA ASP A 31 -2.03 7.36 1.12
C ASP A 31 -2.48 8.42 2.15
N ILE A 32 -2.27 8.19 3.44
CA ILE A 32 -2.52 9.21 4.48
C ILE A 32 -1.35 10.19 4.50
N ALA A 33 -1.64 11.44 4.15
CA ALA A 33 -0.71 12.56 4.25
C ALA A 33 -1.08 13.44 5.45
N GLU A 34 -0.08 14.05 6.08
CA GLU A 34 -0.27 14.97 7.20
C GLU A 34 -0.85 16.31 6.71
N THR A 35 -1.96 16.74 7.31
CA THR A 35 -2.68 17.98 6.95
C THR A 35 -2.80 18.97 8.10
N ASP A 36 -2.59 18.54 9.34
CA ASP A 36 -2.96 19.33 10.51
C ASP A 36 -1.71 19.92 11.18
N ASP A 37 -0.61 19.16 11.25
CA ASP A 37 0.67 19.66 11.74
C ASP A 37 1.65 19.98 10.60
N LEU A 38 1.73 21.26 10.24
CA LEU A 38 2.67 21.76 9.24
C LEU A 38 4.01 22.19 9.86
N SER A 39 4.18 22.16 11.18
CA SER A 39 5.31 22.81 11.86
C SER A 39 6.66 22.20 11.49
N GLU A 40 6.73 20.87 11.39
CA GLU A 40 7.92 20.10 11.02
C GLU A 40 8.14 19.99 9.49
N ALA A 41 7.15 20.42 8.70
CA ALA A 41 7.18 20.25 7.25
C ALA A 41 8.19 21.19 6.56
N SER A 42 9.19 20.62 5.87
CA SER A 42 10.13 21.39 5.05
C SER A 42 9.48 22.04 3.81
N HIS A 43 8.43 21.41 3.28
CA HIS A 43 7.65 21.87 2.14
C HIS A 43 6.16 21.84 2.46
N VAL A 44 5.45 22.85 1.99
CA VAL A 44 3.98 22.90 2.04
C VAL A 44 3.46 22.64 0.62
N ILE A 45 2.61 21.63 0.49
CA ILE A 45 2.03 21.21 -0.78
C ILE A 45 0.55 21.59 -0.79
N THR A 46 0.12 22.39 -1.76
CA THR A 46 -1.27 22.81 -1.90
C THR A 46 -1.82 22.32 -3.24
N ALA A 47 -2.89 21.52 -3.22
CA ALA A 47 -3.52 21.03 -4.44
C ALA A 47 -4.35 22.13 -5.13
N GLN A 48 -4.19 22.28 -6.45
CA GLN A 48 -4.95 23.24 -7.27
C GLN A 48 -6.09 22.56 -8.04
N SER A 49 -5.79 21.42 -8.67
CA SER A 49 -6.75 20.70 -9.50
C SER A 49 -6.40 19.23 -9.54
N CYS A 50 -7.38 18.34 -9.50
CA CYS A 50 -7.19 16.89 -9.53
C CYS A 50 -7.92 16.24 -10.69
N VAL A 51 -7.24 15.33 -11.39
CA VAL A 51 -7.81 14.48 -12.43
C VAL A 51 -7.94 13.06 -11.89
N ARG A 52 -9.12 12.47 -12.06
CA ARG A 52 -9.41 11.11 -11.60
C ARG A 52 -8.96 10.08 -12.64
N HIS A 53 -8.34 9.02 -12.17
CA HIS A 53 -7.91 7.86 -12.96
C HIS A 53 -8.37 6.56 -12.28
N GLY A 54 -8.47 5.47 -13.05
CA GLY A 54 -8.94 4.16 -12.58
C GLY A 54 -10.14 3.65 -13.38
N PRO A 55 -10.73 2.50 -12.98
CA PRO A 55 -10.55 1.80 -11.70
C PRO A 55 -9.40 0.79 -11.64
N VAL A 56 -8.62 0.62 -12.72
CA VAL A 56 -7.51 -0.34 -12.79
C VAL A 56 -6.19 0.37 -12.95
N ALA A 57 -5.22 0.08 -12.08
CA ALA A 57 -3.84 0.56 -12.17
C ALA A 57 -2.85 -0.57 -11.86
N LEU A 58 -1.58 -0.40 -12.27
CA LEU A 58 -0.49 -1.32 -11.90
C LEU A 58 -0.31 -1.49 -10.37
N ARG A 59 -0.83 -0.55 -9.57
CA ARG A 59 -0.77 -0.57 -8.11
C ARG A 59 -2.00 -1.18 -7.42
N GLY A 60 -3.00 -1.64 -8.18
CA GLY A 60 -4.19 -2.29 -7.63
C GLY A 60 -5.51 -1.80 -8.23
N PHE A 61 -6.60 -2.21 -7.60
CA PHE A 61 -7.95 -1.77 -7.93
C PHE A 61 -8.33 -0.55 -7.08
N GLY A 62 -8.83 0.49 -7.74
CA GLY A 62 -9.25 1.72 -7.08
C GLY A 62 -9.16 2.93 -7.99
N TYR A 63 -9.80 4.01 -7.57
CA TYR A 63 -9.63 5.32 -8.19
C TYR A 63 -8.46 6.04 -7.53
N TRP A 64 -7.59 6.60 -8.35
CA TRP A 64 -6.48 7.43 -7.92
C TRP A 64 -6.57 8.79 -8.60
N TYR A 65 -5.86 9.78 -8.06
CA TYR A 65 -5.93 11.15 -8.55
C TYR A 65 -4.52 11.65 -8.88
N ASP A 66 -4.39 12.29 -10.04
CA ASP A 66 -3.25 13.13 -10.37
C ASP A 66 -3.64 14.58 -10.11
N CYS A 67 -3.03 15.17 -9.11
CA CYS A 67 -3.30 16.54 -8.70
C CYS A 67 -2.13 17.45 -9.08
N ARG A 68 -2.43 18.52 -9.80
CA ARG A 68 -1.49 19.64 -9.96
C ARG A 68 -1.43 20.38 -8.63
N ALA A 69 -0.24 20.53 -8.08
CA ALA A 69 0.00 21.14 -6.78
C ALA A 69 1.12 22.18 -6.84
N THR A 70 0.99 23.22 -6.02
CA THR A 70 2.06 24.16 -5.72
C THR A 70 2.79 23.71 -4.49
N VAL A 71 4.12 23.79 -4.53
CA VAL A 71 5.02 23.30 -3.50
C VAL A 71 5.85 24.48 -3.06
N LYS A 72 5.59 24.96 -1.85
CA LYS A 72 6.32 26.06 -1.23
C LYS A 72 7.37 25.48 -0.28
N ASN A 73 8.63 25.75 -0.55
CA ASN A 73 9.71 25.40 0.35
C ASN A 73 9.77 26.43 1.50
N LYS A 74 9.70 25.96 2.76
CA LYS A 74 9.71 26.85 3.93
C LYS A 74 11.07 27.48 4.21
N VAL A 75 12.16 26.85 3.78
CA VAL A 75 13.54 27.28 4.06
C VAL A 75 13.94 28.47 3.19
N ASN A 76 13.63 28.42 1.89
CA ASN A 76 14.04 29.46 0.93
C ASN A 76 12.87 30.24 0.31
N GLY A 77 11.62 29.89 0.63
CA GLY A 77 10.43 30.55 0.11
C GLY A 77 10.13 30.25 -1.36
N ASN A 78 10.90 29.38 -2.02
CA ASN A 78 10.73 29.06 -3.44
C ASN A 78 9.42 28.29 -3.66
N VAL A 79 8.72 28.61 -4.74
CA VAL A 79 7.45 28.00 -5.12
C VAL A 79 7.61 27.32 -6.46
N VAL A 80 7.34 26.02 -6.50
CA VAL A 80 7.36 25.22 -7.74
C VAL A 80 6.04 24.51 -7.94
N THR A 81 5.64 24.33 -9.18
CA THR A 81 4.46 23.54 -9.54
C THR A 81 4.87 22.13 -9.91
N ALA A 82 4.18 21.14 -9.36
CA ALA A 82 4.42 19.73 -9.66
C ALA A 82 3.13 18.91 -9.66
N THR A 83 3.21 17.69 -10.17
CA THR A 83 2.08 16.75 -10.16
C THR A 83 2.25 15.76 -9.02
N ALA A 84 1.31 15.75 -8.10
CA ALA A 84 1.20 14.78 -7.02
C ALA A 84 0.31 13.62 -7.46
N ARG A 85 0.74 12.38 -7.19
CA ARG A 85 0.00 11.18 -7.59
C ARG A 85 -0.46 10.40 -6.36
N GLY A 86 -1.75 10.12 -6.27
CA GLY A 86 -2.34 9.17 -5.31
C GLY A 86 -2.61 9.71 -3.90
N PHE A 87 -1.70 10.49 -3.31
CA PHE A 87 -1.87 10.96 -1.92
C PHE A 87 -2.73 12.23 -1.78
N LEU A 88 -2.80 13.08 -2.81
CA LEU A 88 -3.72 14.23 -2.82
C LEU A 88 -5.08 13.78 -3.34
N LYS A 89 -6.12 14.21 -2.63
CA LYS A 89 -7.53 13.95 -2.97
C LYS A 89 -8.21 15.26 -3.38
N PRO A 90 -9.29 15.20 -4.17
CA PRO A 90 -10.06 16.40 -4.54
C PRO A 90 -10.58 17.19 -3.32
N GLU A 91 -10.82 16.51 -2.19
CA GLU A 91 -11.23 17.11 -0.91
C GLU A 91 -10.14 17.99 -0.26
N LEU A 92 -8.88 17.84 -0.70
CA LEU A 92 -7.71 18.58 -0.23
C LEU A 92 -7.35 19.76 -1.15
N ILE A 93 -8.15 20.07 -2.17
CA ILE A 93 -7.93 21.24 -3.03
C ILE A 93 -8.01 22.50 -2.17
N GLY A 94 -6.97 23.34 -2.28
CA GLY A 94 -6.83 24.56 -1.48
C GLY A 94 -6.40 24.34 -0.02
N LYS A 95 -6.21 23.09 0.41
CA LYS A 95 -5.65 22.77 1.73
C LYS A 95 -4.15 22.55 1.65
N ASP A 96 -3.46 22.95 2.71
CA ASP A 96 -2.02 22.75 2.86
C ASP A 96 -1.73 21.37 3.42
N VAL A 97 -0.80 20.67 2.79
CA VAL A 97 -0.36 19.32 3.14
C VAL A 97 1.15 19.35 3.40
N ALA A 98 1.59 18.70 4.47
CA ALA A 98 3.01 18.62 4.79
C ALA A 98 3.76 17.74 3.79
N GLY A 99 4.95 18.19 3.37
CA GLY A 99 5.81 17.49 2.44
C GLY A 99 7.28 17.53 2.84
N THR A 100 7.99 16.47 2.46
CA THR A 100 9.46 16.35 2.58
C THR A 100 10.19 16.84 1.33
N GLY A 101 9.44 17.26 0.30
CA GLY A 101 9.94 17.80 -0.95
C GLY A 101 9.85 16.82 -2.11
N PHE A 102 10.88 16.79 -2.95
CA PHE A 102 10.94 15.93 -4.14
C PHE A 102 11.87 14.74 -3.92
N ARG A 103 11.34 13.53 -4.08
CA ARG A 103 12.11 12.29 -4.03
C ARG A 103 12.00 11.56 -5.36
N ARG A 104 13.13 11.33 -6.04
CA ARG A 104 13.19 10.69 -7.37
C ARG A 104 12.26 11.35 -8.41
N GLY A 105 12.18 12.68 -8.40
CA GLY A 105 11.33 13.44 -9.33
C GLY A 105 9.83 13.42 -9.02
N ALA A 106 9.40 12.79 -7.91
CA ALA A 106 8.02 12.79 -7.45
C ALA A 106 7.89 13.56 -6.13
N LEU A 107 6.71 14.14 -5.88
CA LEU A 107 6.39 14.75 -4.61
C LEU A 107 6.29 13.70 -3.50
N ALA A 108 6.94 13.96 -2.38
CA ALA A 108 6.93 13.11 -1.20
C ALA A 108 6.16 13.82 -0.07
N PRO A 109 4.96 13.33 0.30
CA PRO A 109 4.25 13.84 1.47
C PRO A 109 4.95 13.39 2.75
N GLU A 110 4.73 14.14 3.83
CA GLU A 110 4.99 13.66 5.19
C GLU A 110 3.94 12.61 5.54
N ARG A 111 4.36 11.50 6.16
CA ARG A 111 3.48 10.34 6.42
C ARG A 111 3.55 9.90 7.87
N PRO A 112 2.64 10.38 8.72
CA PRO A 112 2.70 10.14 10.16
C PRO A 112 2.47 8.65 10.49
N TYR A 113 1.65 7.96 9.70
CA TYR A 113 1.27 6.56 9.94
C TYR A 113 2.08 5.54 9.15
N GLN A 114 3.16 5.93 8.47
CA GLN A 114 3.93 4.99 7.65
C GLN A 114 4.51 3.84 8.50
N GLY A 115 4.98 4.14 9.71
CA GLY A 115 5.50 3.13 10.65
C GLY A 115 4.42 2.15 11.10
N LEU A 116 3.24 2.67 11.49
CA LEU A 116 2.10 1.86 11.91
C LEU A 116 1.58 0.97 10.78
N GLY A 117 1.44 1.53 9.58
CA GLY A 117 1.04 0.79 8.38
C GLY A 117 2.02 -0.33 8.04
N GLY A 118 3.32 -0.06 8.14
CA GLY A 118 4.37 -1.08 7.97
C GLY A 118 4.26 -2.21 8.99
N PHE A 119 4.07 -1.88 10.27
CA PHE A 119 3.91 -2.86 11.34
C PHE A 119 2.65 -3.74 11.13
N LEU A 120 1.50 -3.13 10.86
CA LEU A 120 0.25 -3.86 10.61
C LEU A 120 0.35 -4.77 9.39
N THR A 121 1.00 -4.30 8.32
CA THR A 121 1.23 -5.11 7.11
C THR A 121 2.12 -6.30 7.43
N LEU A 122 3.14 -6.13 8.28
CA LEU A 122 4.03 -7.22 8.72
C LEU A 122 3.30 -8.26 9.57
N VAL A 123 2.51 -7.81 10.56
CA VAL A 123 1.69 -8.70 11.40
C VAL A 123 0.71 -9.49 10.53
N PHE A 124 0.03 -8.82 9.59
CA PHE A 124 -0.85 -9.47 8.64
C PHE A 124 -0.11 -10.52 7.80
N ALA A 125 1.07 -10.18 7.26
CA ALA A 125 1.87 -11.11 6.46
C ALA A 125 2.25 -12.38 7.25
N CYS A 126 2.68 -12.24 8.51
CA CYS A 126 3.00 -13.38 9.36
C CYS A 126 1.78 -14.28 9.61
N LEU A 127 0.63 -13.69 9.96
CA LEU A 127 -0.62 -14.43 10.15
C LEU A 127 -1.07 -15.11 8.86
N TRP A 128 -0.91 -14.45 7.71
CA TRP A 128 -1.30 -15.00 6.42
C TRP A 128 -0.44 -16.20 6.00
N ILE A 129 0.88 -16.13 6.23
CA ILE A 129 1.79 -17.25 6.00
C ILE A 129 1.40 -18.44 6.90
N TYR A 130 1.04 -18.18 8.17
CA TYR A 130 0.57 -19.23 9.07
C TYR A 130 -0.70 -19.90 8.54
N VAL A 131 -1.70 -19.13 8.09
CA VAL A 131 -2.93 -19.67 7.50
C VAL A 131 -2.64 -20.50 6.24
N MET A 132 -1.80 -19.98 5.35
CA MET A 132 -1.35 -20.67 4.14
C MET A 132 -0.68 -22.01 4.48
N ALA A 133 0.24 -22.01 5.45
CA ALA A 133 0.89 -23.23 5.91
C ALA A 133 -0.14 -24.22 6.48
N ARG A 134 -1.08 -23.78 7.31
CA ARG A 134 -2.11 -24.65 7.93
C ARG A 134 -3.03 -25.29 6.90
N VAL A 135 -3.37 -24.57 5.83
CA VAL A 135 -4.22 -25.08 4.73
C VAL A 135 -3.43 -25.98 3.77
N ALA A 136 -2.16 -25.66 3.49
CA ALA A 136 -1.32 -26.43 2.57
C ALA A 136 -0.68 -27.69 3.20
N ASN A 137 -0.42 -27.69 4.52
CA ASN A 137 0.21 -28.80 5.25
C ASN A 137 -0.46 -30.18 5.03
N PRO A 138 -1.80 -30.33 5.14
CA PRO A 138 -2.45 -31.62 4.85
C PRO A 138 -2.30 -32.08 3.39
N LEU A 139 -2.08 -31.14 2.45
CA LEU A 139 -1.80 -31.47 1.05
C LEU A 139 -0.33 -31.85 0.83
N LEU A 140 0.60 -31.20 1.54
CA LEU A 140 2.04 -31.48 1.46
C LEU A 140 2.42 -32.82 2.10
N LYS A 141 1.84 -33.16 3.26
CA LYS A 141 2.07 -34.46 3.92
C LYS A 141 1.68 -35.66 3.05
N LYS A 142 0.79 -35.48 2.07
CA LYS A 142 0.40 -36.54 1.12
C LYS A 142 1.45 -36.79 0.03
N TYR A 143 2.41 -35.88 -0.16
CA TYR A 143 3.40 -35.94 -1.24
C TYR A 143 4.85 -35.97 -0.74
N ILE A 144 5.10 -35.50 0.48
CA ILE A 144 6.39 -35.59 1.15
C ILE A 144 6.22 -36.65 2.25
N PRO A 145 6.63 -37.92 2.01
CA PRO A 145 6.62 -38.92 3.07
C PRO A 145 7.53 -38.45 4.20
N GLU A 146 7.10 -38.65 5.45
CA GLU A 146 7.94 -38.31 6.59
C GLU A 146 9.23 -39.14 6.54
N PRO A 147 10.38 -38.59 6.99
CA PRO A 147 11.69 -39.21 6.79
C PRO A 147 11.86 -40.61 7.43
N GLY A 148 10.85 -41.14 8.13
CA GLY A 148 10.81 -42.51 8.67
C GLY A 148 10.00 -43.53 7.86
N GLU A 149 9.26 -43.14 6.81
CA GLU A 149 8.33 -44.04 6.09
C GLU A 149 8.95 -44.68 4.82
N ARG A 150 10.24 -44.44 4.56
CA ARG A 150 11.00 -45.03 3.44
C ARG A 150 11.85 -46.25 3.84
N ALA A 151 11.64 -46.78 5.03
CA ALA A 151 12.42 -47.87 5.60
C ALA A 151 11.54 -49.10 5.89
N GLU A 152 10.72 -49.52 4.93
CA GLU A 152 10.17 -50.87 4.83
C GLU A 152 10.12 -51.31 3.36
#